data_AF-A0AAX2F7K3-F1
#
_entry.id   AF-A0AAX2F7K3-F1
#
_cell.length_a   1.000
_cell.length_b   1.000
_cell.length_c   1.000
_cell.angle_alpha   90.00
_cell.angle_beta   90.00
_cell.angle_gamma   90.00
#
_symmetry.space_group_name_H-M   'P 1'
#
loop_
_entity.id
_entity.type
_entity.pdbx_description
1 polymer ?
#
loop_
_entity_poly.entity_id
_entity_poly.type
_entity_poly.pdbx_seq_one_letter_code
_entity_poly.pdbx_strand_id
1 'polypeptide(L)'
;MGFTFKQFHIIDEHTAMKVGTDGVLLGAWAEGGLKILDIGTGTALIALMMAQRFPSASIDAIEIDEGALEDARFNVMRSPFSDNINILNKSLQDYCPYCETKEEGIYDAIVCNPPYFINSLKNPLQQRTTARHTDTLSHQELIFHSKRLLKANGTLSIIIPSDNKNLLEAEAIFNGLSVHKITYIKTKSSKPAKRCLIELSKNSKTQRIINEEVLTNADNSLTDWYHNLTKEFYIR
;
A
#
# COMPACT_ATOMS: atom_id res chain seq x y z
N MET A 1 3.86 -9.84 -20.35
CA MET A 1 2.59 -10.59 -20.11
C MET A 1 1.92 -9.93 -18.93
N GLY A 2 0.75 -9.30 -19.12
CA GLY A 2 0.10 -8.51 -18.08
C GLY A 2 -1.04 -9.24 -17.36
N PHE A 3 -1.62 -8.58 -16.36
CA PHE A 3 -2.77 -9.08 -15.61
C PHE A 3 -4.01 -8.22 -15.92
N THR A 4 -5.12 -8.85 -16.31
CA THR A 4 -6.36 -8.13 -16.67
C THR A 4 -7.36 -8.17 -15.53
N PHE A 5 -7.75 -6.99 -15.06
CA PHE A 5 -8.90 -6.77 -14.19
C PHE A 5 -10.13 -6.37 -15.02
N LYS A 6 -11.32 -6.35 -14.41
CA LYS A 6 -12.56 -6.02 -15.12
C LYS A 6 -12.52 -4.68 -15.86
N GLN A 7 -11.88 -3.66 -15.28
CA GLN A 7 -11.90 -2.29 -15.81
C GLN A 7 -10.55 -1.78 -16.31
N PHE A 8 -9.45 -2.48 -16.00
CA PHE A 8 -8.10 -2.05 -16.38
C PHE A 8 -7.17 -3.24 -16.55
N HIS A 9 -6.03 -3.01 -17.20
CA HIS A 9 -5.00 -4.01 -17.44
C HIS A 9 -3.67 -3.51 -16.88
N ILE A 10 -2.90 -4.39 -16.26
CA ILE A 10 -1.59 -4.09 -15.69
C ILE A 10 -0.51 -4.78 -16.51
N ILE A 11 0.41 -3.98 -17.05
CA ILE A 11 1.71 -4.40 -17.55
C ILE A 11 2.74 -4.16 -16.45
N ASP A 12 3.66 -5.11 -16.27
CA ASP A 12 4.65 -5.08 -15.21
C ASP A 12 6.07 -5.38 -15.71
N GLU A 13 6.36 -5.06 -16.98
CA GLU A 13 7.56 -5.50 -17.70
C GLU A 13 8.87 -4.99 -17.08
N HIS A 14 8.87 -3.77 -16.56
CA HIS A 14 10.06 -3.07 -16.10
C HIS A 14 10.18 -3.04 -14.57
N THR A 15 9.11 -3.32 -13.84
CA THR A 15 9.15 -3.40 -12.37
C THR A 15 9.80 -4.69 -11.84
N ALA A 16 10.50 -4.57 -10.71
CA ALA A 16 11.00 -5.70 -9.94
C ALA A 16 9.88 -6.50 -9.24
N MET A 17 8.76 -5.85 -8.89
CA MET A 17 7.65 -6.47 -8.17
C MET A 17 6.42 -6.64 -9.07
N LYS A 18 6.19 -7.89 -9.49
CA LYS A 18 5.03 -8.30 -10.30
C LYS A 18 3.71 -8.20 -9.54
N VAL A 19 2.59 -8.19 -10.27
CA VAL A 19 1.25 -8.23 -9.67
C VAL A 19 1.12 -9.42 -8.71
N GLY A 20 0.89 -9.11 -7.44
CA GLY A 20 0.81 -10.09 -6.36
C GLY A 20 -0.45 -9.95 -5.54
N THR A 21 -0.76 -10.98 -4.75
CA THR A 21 -1.93 -11.00 -3.87
C THR A 21 -1.95 -9.84 -2.88
N ASP A 22 -0.79 -9.38 -2.41
CA ASP A 22 -0.72 -8.33 -1.39
C ASP A 22 -1.23 -6.98 -1.91
N GLY A 23 -0.87 -6.60 -3.14
CA GLY A 23 -1.39 -5.37 -3.77
C GLY A 23 -2.91 -5.44 -3.98
N VAL A 24 -3.42 -6.59 -4.41
CA VAL A 24 -4.87 -6.81 -4.58
C VAL A 24 -5.60 -6.76 -3.23
N LEU A 25 -5.06 -7.43 -2.21
CA LEU A 25 -5.64 -7.41 -0.87
C LEU A 25 -5.69 -6.00 -0.31
N LEU A 26 -4.58 -5.25 -0.39
CA LEU A 26 -4.53 -3.88 0.11
C LEU A 26 -5.46 -2.95 -0.67
N GLY A 27 -5.41 -2.97 -2.01
CA GLY A 27 -6.26 -2.13 -2.85
C GLY A 27 -7.76 -2.42 -2.72
N ALA A 28 -8.14 -3.65 -2.34
CA ALA A 28 -9.52 -4.02 -2.08
C ALA A 28 -9.98 -3.75 -0.64
N TRP A 29 -9.05 -3.76 0.33
CA TRP A 29 -9.35 -3.67 1.76
C TRP A 29 -9.24 -2.26 2.34
N ALA A 30 -8.31 -1.45 1.84
CA ALA A 30 -8.01 -0.13 2.41
C ALA A 30 -9.23 0.80 2.37
N GLU A 31 -9.33 1.67 3.35
CA GLU A 31 -10.26 2.80 3.30
C GLU A 31 -9.80 3.84 2.25
N GLY A 32 -10.75 4.59 1.69
CA GLY A 32 -10.47 5.62 0.69
C GLY A 32 -10.87 7.01 1.16
N GLY A 33 -11.09 7.89 0.19
CA GLY A 33 -11.49 9.26 0.43
C GLY A 33 -11.42 10.08 -0.86
N LEU A 34 -11.39 11.41 -0.74
CA LEU A 34 -11.31 12.30 -1.90
C LEU A 34 -9.87 12.55 -2.35
N LYS A 35 -8.92 12.51 -1.42
CA LYS A 35 -7.48 12.63 -1.69
C LYS A 35 -6.76 11.40 -1.17
N ILE A 36 -6.14 10.64 -2.08
CA ILE A 36 -5.46 9.38 -1.77
C ILE A 36 -3.99 9.46 -2.21
N LEU A 37 -3.08 8.97 -1.37
CA LEU A 37 -1.67 8.79 -1.73
C LEU A 37 -1.31 7.30 -1.77
N ASP A 38 -0.72 6.85 -2.88
CA ASP A 38 -0.12 5.53 -3.02
C ASP A 38 1.40 5.64 -2.96
N ILE A 39 2.00 5.11 -1.89
CA ILE A 39 3.44 5.20 -1.62
C ILE A 39 4.14 3.96 -2.15
N GLY A 40 5.07 4.14 -3.10
CA GLY A 40 5.74 3.03 -3.78
C GLY A 40 4.76 2.33 -4.71
N THR A 41 4.16 3.11 -5.62
CA THR A 41 3.02 2.68 -6.44
C THR A 41 3.35 1.48 -7.35
N GLY A 42 4.64 1.22 -7.62
CA GLY A 42 5.08 0.14 -8.48
C GLY A 42 4.46 0.30 -9.87
N THR A 43 3.57 -0.63 -10.26
CA THR A 43 2.85 -0.61 -11.55
C THR A 43 1.55 0.20 -11.53
N ALA A 44 1.31 0.98 -10.47
CA ALA A 44 0.05 1.66 -10.18
C ALA A 44 -1.15 0.74 -9.94
N LEU A 45 -0.91 -0.54 -9.59
CA LEU A 45 -1.99 -1.49 -9.28
C LEU A 45 -2.93 -0.96 -8.20
N ILE A 46 -2.38 -0.54 -7.05
CA ILE A 46 -3.19 -0.09 -5.91
C ILE A 46 -3.87 1.22 -6.28
N ALA A 47 -3.16 2.21 -6.83
CA ALA A 47 -3.75 3.46 -7.32
C ALA A 47 -4.95 3.23 -8.27
N LEU A 48 -4.84 2.32 -9.23
CA LEU A 48 -5.93 1.98 -10.15
C LEU A 48 -7.11 1.30 -9.43
N MET A 49 -6.84 0.41 -8.48
CA MET A 49 -7.89 -0.20 -7.66
C MET A 49 -8.62 0.84 -6.80
N MET A 50 -7.89 1.80 -6.23
CA MET A 50 -8.45 2.89 -5.45
C MET A 50 -9.31 3.81 -6.33
N ALA A 51 -8.85 4.15 -7.55
CA ALA A 51 -9.65 4.95 -8.48
C ALA A 51 -10.95 4.24 -8.90
N GLN A 52 -10.90 2.92 -9.12
CA GLN A 52 -12.10 2.12 -9.42
C GLN A 52 -13.09 2.13 -8.24
N ARG A 53 -12.60 1.99 -6.99
CA ARG A 53 -13.45 1.96 -5.79
C ARG A 53 -13.97 3.33 -5.38
N PHE A 54 -13.22 4.39 -5.67
CA PHE A 54 -13.51 5.76 -5.28
C PHE A 54 -13.46 6.67 -6.52
N PRO A 55 -14.51 6.68 -7.36
CA PRO A 55 -14.49 7.38 -8.65
C PRO A 55 -14.31 8.91 -8.57
N SER A 56 -14.61 9.51 -7.41
CA SER A 56 -14.41 10.94 -7.14
C SER A 56 -13.06 11.25 -6.50
N ALA A 57 -12.21 10.26 -6.27
CA ALA A 57 -10.91 10.45 -5.66
C ALA A 57 -9.89 11.04 -6.65
N SER A 58 -9.09 11.96 -6.15
CA SER A 58 -7.85 12.40 -6.77
C SER A 58 -6.70 11.68 -6.07
N ILE A 59 -5.88 10.99 -6.85
CA ILE A 59 -4.87 10.06 -6.37
C ILE A 59 -3.50 10.55 -6.81
N ASP A 60 -2.60 10.76 -5.86
CA ASP A 60 -1.18 10.88 -6.14
C ASP A 60 -0.52 9.52 -5.91
N ALA A 61 0.34 9.10 -6.82
CA ALA A 61 1.07 7.85 -6.74
C ALA A 61 2.55 8.14 -6.92
N ILE A 62 3.33 7.92 -5.85
CA ILE A 62 4.77 8.21 -5.84
C ILE A 62 5.58 6.94 -6.04
N GLU A 63 6.61 7.03 -6.87
CA GLU A 63 7.56 5.96 -7.15
C GLU A 63 8.96 6.55 -7.38
N ILE A 64 10.00 5.84 -6.95
CA ILE A 64 11.41 6.24 -7.14
C ILE A 64 12.09 5.43 -8.22
N ASP A 65 11.62 4.21 -8.48
CA ASP A 65 12.18 3.34 -9.50
C ASP A 65 11.71 3.76 -10.89
N GLU A 66 12.63 4.13 -11.77
CA GLU A 66 12.31 4.65 -13.10
C GLU A 66 11.59 3.60 -13.99
N GLY A 67 11.92 2.32 -13.85
CA GLY A 67 11.28 1.24 -14.59
C GLY A 67 9.84 1.03 -14.16
N ALA A 68 9.59 0.92 -12.86
CA ALA A 68 8.25 0.84 -12.31
C ALA A 68 7.41 2.08 -12.65
N LEU A 69 8.02 3.28 -12.63
CA LEU A 69 7.36 4.52 -13.02
C LEU A 69 6.90 4.50 -14.48
N GLU A 70 7.68 3.91 -15.40
CA GLU A 70 7.30 3.72 -16.80
C GLU A 70 6.06 2.82 -16.92
N ASP A 71 6.08 1.66 -16.26
CA ASP A 71 4.93 0.75 -16.20
C ASP A 71 3.69 1.43 -15.60
N ALA A 72 3.85 2.15 -14.47
CA ALA A 72 2.76 2.89 -13.82
C ALA A 72 2.12 3.91 -14.75
N ARG A 73 2.93 4.76 -15.40
CA ARG A 73 2.42 5.78 -16.34
C ARG A 73 1.69 5.12 -17.51
N PHE A 74 2.25 4.05 -18.05
CA PHE A 74 1.63 3.31 -19.14
C PHE A 74 0.28 2.72 -18.73
N ASN A 75 0.22 2.05 -17.57
CA ASN A 75 -1.00 1.42 -17.06
C ASN A 75 -2.09 2.45 -16.77
N VAL A 76 -1.74 3.55 -16.11
CA VAL A 76 -2.68 4.64 -15.80
C VAL A 76 -3.22 5.26 -17.09
N MET A 77 -2.34 5.61 -18.03
CA MET A 77 -2.73 6.24 -19.30
C MET A 77 -3.72 5.38 -20.10
N ARG A 78 -3.60 4.05 -20.04
CA ARG A 78 -4.48 3.11 -20.75
C ARG A 78 -5.73 2.72 -19.98
N SER A 79 -5.86 3.15 -18.73
CA SER A 79 -7.03 2.90 -17.90
C SER A 79 -8.12 3.96 -18.12
N PRO A 80 -9.38 3.68 -17.76
CA PRO A 80 -10.43 4.70 -17.74
C PRO A 80 -10.27 5.72 -16.59
N PHE A 81 -9.21 5.62 -15.78
CA PHE A 81 -9.00 6.41 -14.56
C PHE A 81 -7.83 7.39 -14.67
N SER A 82 -7.30 7.62 -15.87
CA SER A 82 -6.12 8.45 -16.13
C SER A 82 -6.26 9.87 -15.58
N ASP A 83 -7.45 10.46 -15.66
CA ASP A 83 -7.71 11.83 -15.17
C ASP A 83 -7.67 11.94 -13.63
N ASN A 84 -7.82 10.83 -12.92
CA ASN A 84 -7.90 10.80 -11.46
C ASN A 84 -6.54 10.48 -10.80
N ILE A 85 -5.56 9.98 -11.56
CA ILE A 85 -4.31 9.45 -11.01
C ILE A 85 -3.11 10.22 -11.55
N ASN A 86 -2.34 10.80 -10.64
CA ASN A 86 -1.13 11.54 -10.93
C ASN A 86 0.11 10.72 -10.51
N ILE A 87 0.92 10.31 -11.49
CA ILE A 87 2.14 9.51 -11.25
C ILE A 87 3.37 10.43 -11.12
N LEU A 88 4.04 10.34 -9.97
CA LEU A 88 5.12 11.24 -9.58
C LEU A 88 6.41 10.49 -9.28
N ASN A 89 7.50 10.91 -9.94
CA ASN A 89 8.85 10.42 -9.59
C ASN A 89 9.35 11.17 -8.34
N LYS A 90 9.05 10.65 -7.16
CA LYS A 90 9.38 11.26 -5.87
C LYS A 90 9.61 10.21 -4.81
N SER A 91 10.65 10.42 -4.00
CA SER A 91 10.80 9.72 -2.72
C SER A 91 9.75 10.24 -1.74
N LEU A 92 9.33 9.42 -0.78
CA LEU A 92 8.40 9.86 0.27
C LEU A 92 9.03 10.99 1.12
N GLN A 93 10.34 10.94 1.30
CA GLN A 93 11.14 11.91 2.06
C GLN A 93 11.08 13.30 1.41
N ASP A 94 11.21 13.37 0.09
CA ASP A 94 11.18 14.62 -0.68
C ASP A 94 9.77 15.04 -1.09
N TYR A 95 8.77 14.20 -0.81
CA TYR A 95 7.40 14.47 -1.19
C TYR A 95 6.75 15.51 -0.27
N CYS A 96 6.56 16.71 -0.81
CA CYS A 96 5.92 17.82 -0.12
C CYS A 96 4.86 18.44 -1.04
N PRO A 97 3.64 17.88 -1.05
CA PRO A 97 2.56 18.43 -1.85
C PRO A 97 2.13 19.78 -1.29
N TYR A 98 1.66 20.66 -2.18
CA TYR A 98 1.13 21.96 -1.79
C TYR A 98 -0.12 21.78 -0.93
N CYS A 99 -0.19 22.49 0.19
CA CYS A 99 -1.37 22.55 1.05
C CYS A 99 -1.88 23.99 1.06
N GLU A 100 -3.09 24.21 0.55
CA GLU A 100 -3.75 25.52 0.55
C GLU A 100 -4.18 25.94 1.95
N THR A 101 -4.48 24.97 2.81
CA THR A 101 -4.99 25.20 4.15
C THR A 101 -3.86 25.12 5.19
N LYS A 102 -4.09 25.72 6.36
CA LYS A 102 -3.22 25.51 7.53
C LYS A 102 -3.51 24.18 8.25
N GLU A 103 -4.31 23.30 7.66
CA GLU A 103 -4.66 22.02 8.27
C GLU A 103 -3.47 21.07 8.24
N GLU A 104 -3.48 20.10 9.16
CA GLU A 104 -2.48 19.04 9.16
C GLU A 104 -2.75 18.09 8.00
N GLY A 105 -1.85 18.05 7.01
CA GLY A 105 -1.90 17.08 5.91
C GLY A 105 -3.05 17.33 4.92
N ILE A 106 -3.05 16.56 3.83
CA ILE A 106 -4.00 16.72 2.71
C ILE A 106 -4.69 15.43 2.28
N TYR A 107 -4.20 14.27 2.74
CA TYR A 107 -4.74 12.98 2.33
C TYR A 107 -5.76 12.44 3.32
N ASP A 108 -6.89 12.02 2.78
CA ASP A 108 -7.91 11.26 3.50
C ASP A 108 -7.44 9.80 3.70
N ALA A 109 -6.71 9.25 2.73
CA ALA A 109 -6.16 7.91 2.82
C ALA A 109 -4.73 7.86 2.24
N ILE A 110 -3.88 7.07 2.87
CA ILE A 110 -2.56 6.69 2.35
C ILE A 110 -2.50 5.17 2.31
N VAL A 111 -2.03 4.62 1.20
CA VAL A 111 -1.83 3.18 1.00
C VAL A 111 -0.37 2.90 0.71
N CYS A 112 0.18 1.82 1.27
CA CYS A 112 1.54 1.40 1.00
C CYS A 112 1.70 -0.11 1.08
N ASN A 113 2.30 -0.70 0.05
CA ASN A 113 2.80 -2.07 0.06
C ASN A 113 4.34 -2.02 0.03
N PRO A 114 5.00 -1.73 1.18
CA PRO A 114 6.43 -1.48 1.19
C PRO A 114 7.21 -2.75 0.81
N PRO A 115 8.35 -2.63 0.11
CA PRO A 115 9.19 -3.77 -0.19
C PRO A 115 9.67 -4.43 1.10
N TYR A 116 9.41 -5.73 1.26
CA TYR A 116 9.62 -6.47 2.51
C TYR A 116 11.09 -6.72 2.90
N PHE A 117 12.05 -6.13 2.20
CA PHE A 117 13.48 -6.29 2.46
C PHE A 117 13.98 -5.38 3.58
N ILE A 118 13.32 -5.44 4.73
CA ILE A 118 13.85 -4.89 5.98
C ILE A 118 14.60 -6.05 6.66
N ASN A 119 15.91 -6.11 6.40
CA ASN A 119 16.93 -6.77 7.22
C ASN A 119 17.23 -8.28 7.13
N SER A 120 16.69 -9.08 6.19
CA SER A 120 16.99 -10.54 6.25
C SER A 120 18.29 -11.01 5.56
N LEU A 121 18.88 -10.32 4.59
CA LEU A 121 20.14 -10.78 3.93
C LEU A 121 20.94 -9.63 3.28
N LYS A 122 21.64 -8.78 4.04
CA LYS A 122 22.68 -7.91 3.45
C LYS A 122 24.01 -8.11 4.16
N ASN A 123 24.95 -8.69 3.42
CA ASN A 123 26.33 -8.95 3.82
C ASN A 123 26.99 -7.62 4.25
N PRO A 124 27.64 -7.52 5.43
CA PRO A 124 28.21 -6.26 5.95
C PRO A 124 29.21 -5.57 5.01
N LEU A 125 29.79 -6.29 4.04
CA LEU A 125 30.67 -5.70 3.03
C LEU A 125 29.95 -4.80 2.00
N GLN A 126 28.63 -4.96 1.79
CA GLN A 126 27.84 -4.10 0.89
C GLN A 126 27.38 -2.79 1.54
N GLN A 127 27.53 -2.64 2.87
CA GLN A 127 27.21 -1.37 3.55
C GLN A 127 28.13 -0.22 3.13
N ARG A 128 29.33 -0.51 2.62
CA ARG A 128 30.37 0.54 2.45
C ARG A 128 30.36 1.24 1.09
N THR A 129 29.69 0.72 0.07
CA THR A 129 29.92 1.21 -1.30
C THR A 129 28.68 1.71 -2.05
N THR A 130 27.46 1.47 -1.53
CA THR A 130 26.23 1.93 -2.22
C THR A 130 25.18 2.58 -1.29
N ALA A 131 25.38 2.53 0.03
CA ALA A 131 24.45 3.06 1.03
C ALA A 131 24.68 4.55 1.33
N ARG A 132 24.75 5.37 0.29
CA ARG A 132 24.86 6.82 0.47
C ARG A 132 23.71 7.66 -0.03
N HIS A 133 22.79 7.18 -0.89
CA HIS A 133 21.62 7.99 -1.30
C HIS A 133 20.39 7.20 -1.80
N THR A 134 20.34 5.87 -1.69
CA THR A 134 19.20 5.03 -2.12
C THR A 134 18.75 4.11 -1.00
N ASP A 135 18.51 4.72 0.16
CA ASP A 135 18.16 4.01 1.39
C ASP A 135 16.71 3.51 1.32
N THR A 136 16.55 2.22 1.61
CA THR A 136 15.25 1.54 1.73
C THR A 136 14.34 2.29 2.70
N LEU A 137 13.11 2.59 2.28
CA LEU A 137 12.08 3.23 3.10
C LEU A 137 11.87 2.44 4.40
N SER A 138 12.37 2.96 5.52
CA SER A 138 12.22 2.30 6.83
C SER A 138 10.79 2.45 7.36
N HIS A 139 10.38 1.58 8.29
CA HIS A 139 9.09 1.74 8.97
C HIS A 139 8.99 3.11 9.67
N GLN A 140 10.08 3.57 10.29
CA GLN A 140 10.12 4.87 10.96
C GLN A 140 9.83 6.01 9.96
N GLU A 141 10.51 6.03 8.81
CA GLU A 141 10.30 7.05 7.77
C GLU A 141 8.89 6.97 7.18
N LEU A 142 8.42 5.76 6.87
CA LEU A 142 7.07 5.53 6.35
C LEU A 142 6.02 6.12 7.30
N ILE A 143 6.09 5.77 8.58
CA ILE A 143 5.16 6.26 9.59
C ILE A 143 5.29 7.78 9.79
N PHE A 144 6.51 8.30 9.93
CA PHE A 144 6.76 9.72 10.17
C PHE A 144 6.21 10.59 9.04
N HIS A 145 6.55 10.27 7.79
CA HIS A 145 6.08 11.04 6.64
C HIS A 145 4.60 10.82 6.37
N SER A 146 4.07 9.62 6.56
CA SER A 146 2.62 9.38 6.41
C SER A 146 1.82 10.20 7.41
N LYS A 147 2.22 10.25 8.69
CA LYS A 147 1.54 11.09 9.69
C LYS A 147 1.48 12.56 9.28
N ARG A 148 2.61 13.09 8.75
CA ARG A 148 2.69 14.48 8.29
C ARG A 148 1.71 14.76 7.14
N LEU A 149 1.53 13.79 6.25
CA LEU A 149 0.72 13.93 5.03
C LEU A 149 -0.78 13.64 5.26
N LEU A 150 -1.12 12.87 6.30
CA LEU A 150 -2.50 12.55 6.66
C LEU A 150 -3.27 13.74 7.23
N LYS A 151 -4.53 13.88 6.82
CA LYS A 151 -5.53 14.68 7.55
C LYS A 151 -5.73 14.18 8.98
N ALA A 152 -6.33 15.02 9.82
CA ALA A 152 -6.67 14.66 11.21
C ALA A 152 -7.45 13.33 11.33
N ASN A 153 -8.40 13.09 10.41
CA ASN A 153 -9.22 11.86 10.36
C ASN A 153 -8.76 10.88 9.27
N GLY A 154 -7.60 11.12 8.66
CA GLY A 154 -7.12 10.27 7.57
C GLY A 154 -6.55 8.95 8.08
N THR A 155 -6.53 7.94 7.19
CA THR A 155 -6.02 6.60 7.51
C THR A 155 -4.79 6.23 6.67
N LEU A 156 -3.87 5.49 7.27
CA LEU A 156 -2.75 4.83 6.61
C LEU A 156 -2.99 3.33 6.61
N SER A 157 -3.13 2.73 5.43
CA SER A 157 -3.30 1.29 5.23
C SER A 157 -2.03 0.68 4.67
N ILE A 158 -1.52 -0.36 5.34
CA ILE A 158 -0.26 -1.02 4.98
C ILE A 158 -0.47 -2.54 4.99
N ILE A 159 0.13 -3.24 4.03
CA ILE A 159 0.32 -4.69 4.10
C ILE A 159 1.80 -5.00 4.37
N ILE A 160 2.09 -5.82 5.39
CA ILE A 160 3.45 -6.24 5.75
C ILE A 160 3.49 -7.70 6.22
N PRO A 161 4.67 -8.36 6.26
CA PRO A 161 4.82 -9.66 6.89
C PRO A 161 4.40 -9.58 8.35
N SER A 162 3.73 -10.62 8.84
CA SER A 162 3.20 -10.65 10.21
C SER A 162 4.29 -10.47 11.27
N ASP A 163 5.52 -10.90 10.97
CA ASP A 163 6.65 -10.81 11.89
C ASP A 163 7.13 -9.36 12.07
N ASN A 164 6.85 -8.49 11.09
CA ASN A 164 7.21 -7.07 11.10
C ASN A 164 6.19 -6.19 11.83
N LYS A 165 5.00 -6.72 12.17
CA LYS A 165 3.89 -5.95 12.72
C LYS A 165 4.19 -5.31 14.06
N ASN A 166 4.93 -5.99 14.94
CA ASN A 166 5.27 -5.42 16.25
C ASN A 166 6.22 -4.21 16.11
N LEU A 167 7.18 -4.29 15.18
CA LEU A 167 8.09 -3.19 14.91
C LEU A 167 7.35 -1.99 14.30
N LEU A 168 6.49 -2.22 13.30
CA LEU A 168 5.67 -1.16 12.70
C LEU A 168 4.75 -0.50 13.74
N GLU A 169 4.10 -1.29 14.61
CA GLU A 169 3.22 -0.76 15.65
C GLU A 169 3.98 0.07 16.68
N ALA A 170 5.19 -0.35 17.06
CA ALA A 170 6.04 0.46 17.93
C ALA A 170 6.38 1.81 17.28
N GLU A 171 6.82 1.82 16.02
CA GLU A 171 7.10 3.05 15.27
C GLU A 171 5.87 3.95 15.16
N ALA A 172 4.69 3.37 14.90
CA ALA A 172 3.42 4.10 14.88
C ALA A 172 3.18 4.84 16.20
N ILE A 173 3.29 4.14 17.32
CA ILE A 173 3.07 4.72 18.65
C ILE A 173 4.07 5.84 18.93
N PHE A 174 5.37 5.64 18.67
CA PHE A 174 6.39 6.66 18.88
C PHE A 174 6.15 7.93 18.06
N ASN A 175 5.61 7.77 16.86
CA ASN A 175 5.30 8.90 15.99
C ASN A 175 3.90 9.47 16.25
N GLY A 176 3.07 8.89 17.11
CA GLY A 176 1.73 9.39 17.42
C GLY A 176 0.65 8.99 16.40
N LEU A 177 0.82 7.84 15.76
CA LEU A 177 -0.27 7.10 15.11
C LEU A 177 -0.71 5.93 16.01
N SER A 178 -1.95 5.50 15.85
CA SER A 178 -2.53 4.36 16.58
C SER A 178 -3.09 3.34 15.61
N VAL A 179 -2.96 2.06 15.95
CA VAL A 179 -3.54 0.95 15.16
C VAL A 179 -5.03 0.83 15.43
N HIS A 180 -5.82 0.95 14.37
CA HIS A 180 -7.27 0.79 14.40
C HIS A 180 -7.71 -0.61 14.06
N LYS A 181 -7.17 -1.15 12.98
CA LYS A 181 -7.61 -2.42 12.41
C LYS A 181 -6.41 -3.25 12.02
N ILE A 182 -6.44 -4.53 12.40
CA ILE A 182 -5.51 -5.53 11.88
C ILE A 182 -6.33 -6.65 11.29
N THR A 183 -5.97 -7.09 10.09
CA THR A 183 -6.47 -8.34 9.51
C THR A 183 -5.28 -9.24 9.20
N TYR A 184 -5.11 -10.30 10.00
CA TYR A 184 -4.10 -11.33 9.77
C TYR A 184 -4.53 -12.21 8.60
N ILE A 185 -3.65 -12.41 7.62
CA ILE A 185 -3.96 -13.20 6.43
C ILE A 185 -3.21 -14.52 6.48
N LYS A 186 -3.96 -15.60 6.40
CA LYS A 186 -3.49 -16.99 6.31
C LYS A 186 -3.70 -17.51 4.89
N THR A 187 -2.76 -18.31 4.40
CA THR A 187 -2.97 -19.00 3.13
C THR A 187 -4.06 -20.06 3.29
N LYS A 188 -3.93 -20.92 4.30
CA LYS A 188 -4.92 -21.92 4.71
C LYS A 188 -5.15 -21.82 6.21
N SER A 189 -6.31 -22.27 6.70
CA SER A 189 -6.67 -22.24 8.12
C SER A 189 -5.64 -22.93 9.03
N SER A 190 -4.96 -23.96 8.53
CA SER A 190 -3.92 -24.73 9.24
C SER A 190 -2.52 -24.11 9.24
N LYS A 191 -2.29 -23.01 8.51
CA LYS A 191 -0.97 -22.35 8.41
C LYS A 191 -0.97 -21.05 9.20
N PRO A 192 0.15 -20.62 9.80
CA PRO A 192 0.23 -19.31 10.45
C PRO A 192 -0.03 -18.19 9.44
N ALA A 193 -0.46 -17.03 9.96
CA ALA A 193 -0.54 -15.82 9.16
C ALA A 193 0.87 -15.44 8.70
N LYS A 194 1.02 -15.08 7.42
CA LYS A 194 2.32 -14.66 6.85
C LYS A 194 2.40 -13.16 6.63
N ARG A 195 1.26 -12.49 6.56
CA ARG A 195 1.13 -11.05 6.38
C ARG A 195 -0.10 -10.55 7.12
N CYS A 196 -0.14 -9.26 7.37
CA CYS A 196 -1.29 -8.58 7.93
C CYS A 196 -1.52 -7.26 7.20
N LEU A 197 -2.79 -6.95 7.00
CA LEU A 197 -3.27 -5.62 6.66
C LEU A 197 -3.42 -4.83 7.96
N ILE A 198 -2.88 -3.63 8.01
CA ILE A 198 -2.87 -2.77 9.20
C ILE A 198 -3.37 -1.39 8.80
N GLU A 199 -4.35 -0.89 9.54
CA GLU A 199 -4.86 0.48 9.41
C GLU A 199 -4.43 1.29 10.63
N LEU A 200 -3.87 2.46 10.36
CA LEU A 200 -3.34 3.41 11.32
C LEU A 200 -4.04 4.76 11.14
N SER A 201 -4.23 5.51 12.23
CA SER A 201 -4.71 6.90 12.16
C SER A 201 -4.14 7.74 13.31
N LYS A 202 -4.37 9.06 13.26
CA LYS A 202 -3.99 9.98 14.35
C LYS A 202 -4.90 9.85 15.58
N ASN A 203 -6.08 9.25 15.44
CA ASN A 203 -7.04 9.14 16.52
C ASN A 203 -6.71 7.95 17.43
N SER A 204 -6.37 8.17 18.69
CA SER A 204 -6.07 7.08 19.64
C SER A 204 -7.28 6.54 20.40
N LYS A 205 -8.48 7.12 20.21
CA LYS A 205 -9.67 6.82 21.04
C LYS A 205 -10.56 5.71 20.49
N THR A 206 -10.31 5.24 19.27
CA THR A 206 -11.15 4.22 18.64
C THR A 206 -10.78 2.83 19.14
N GLN A 207 -11.77 1.97 19.35
CA GLN A 207 -11.55 0.57 19.69
C GLN A 207 -10.77 -0.15 18.58
N ARG A 208 -9.75 -0.91 18.99
CA ARG A 208 -8.96 -1.75 18.08
C ARG A 208 -9.78 -2.95 17.61
N ILE A 209 -9.80 -3.18 16.30
CA ILE A 209 -10.40 -4.34 15.63
C ILE A 209 -9.29 -5.30 15.19
N ILE A 210 -9.43 -6.58 15.52
CA ILE A 210 -8.49 -7.63 15.11
C ILE A 210 -9.27 -8.76 14.46
N ASN A 211 -8.93 -9.04 13.21
CA ASN A 211 -9.54 -10.10 12.40
C ASN A 211 -8.45 -11.10 11.95
N GLU A 212 -8.86 -12.32 11.65
CA GLU A 212 -8.05 -13.32 10.98
C GLU A 212 -8.83 -13.86 9.78
N GLU A 213 -8.22 -13.86 8.61
CA GLU A 213 -8.86 -14.24 7.35
C GLU A 213 -8.01 -15.24 6.58
N VAL A 214 -8.66 -16.12 5.82
CA VAL A 214 -8.02 -17.22 5.10
C VAL A 214 -8.25 -17.02 3.60
N LEU A 215 -7.20 -17.21 2.79
CA LEU A 215 -7.31 -17.07 1.33
C LEU A 215 -7.92 -18.28 0.63
N THR A 216 -7.50 -19.49 1.02
CA THR A 216 -7.93 -20.73 0.37
C THR A 216 -8.48 -21.75 1.35
N ASN A 217 -9.55 -22.42 0.91
CA ASN A 217 -10.14 -23.56 1.57
C ASN A 217 -9.20 -24.78 1.54
N ALA A 218 -9.56 -25.85 2.25
CA ALA A 218 -8.77 -27.09 2.29
C ALA A 218 -8.57 -27.70 0.89
N ASP A 219 -9.58 -27.61 0.03
CA ASP A 219 -9.61 -28.07 -1.37
C ASP A 219 -8.87 -27.15 -2.36
N ASN A 220 -8.23 -26.08 -1.88
CA ASN A 220 -7.57 -25.02 -2.64
C ASN A 220 -8.50 -24.06 -3.41
N SER A 221 -9.82 -24.16 -3.25
CA SER A 221 -10.73 -23.11 -3.73
C SER A 221 -10.52 -21.81 -2.94
N LEU A 222 -10.80 -20.67 -3.57
CA LEU A 222 -10.79 -19.37 -2.88
C LEU A 222 -11.91 -19.32 -1.84
N THR A 223 -11.67 -18.69 -0.69
CA THR A 223 -12.70 -18.50 0.33
C THR A 223 -13.73 -17.47 -0.10
N ASP A 224 -14.93 -17.55 0.50
CA ASP A 224 -15.98 -16.55 0.31
C ASP A 224 -15.52 -15.14 0.72
N TRP A 225 -14.70 -15.05 1.77
CA TRP A 225 -14.11 -13.78 2.18
C TRP A 225 -13.25 -13.16 1.07
N TYR A 226 -12.31 -13.92 0.51
CA TYR A 226 -11.42 -13.42 -0.54
C TYR A 226 -12.20 -13.09 -1.81
N HIS A 227 -13.14 -13.95 -2.19
CA HIS A 227 -14.01 -13.70 -3.33
C HIS A 227 -14.83 -12.42 -3.12
N ASN A 228 -15.48 -12.24 -1.96
CA ASN A 228 -16.29 -11.06 -1.67
C ASN A 228 -15.47 -9.77 -1.63
N LEU A 229 -14.24 -9.82 -1.13
CA LEU A 229 -13.31 -8.70 -1.11
C LEU A 229 -12.89 -8.29 -2.53
N THR A 230 -12.64 -9.26 -3.41
CA THR A 230 -11.99 -9.02 -4.72
C THR A 230 -12.92 -9.11 -5.93
N LYS A 231 -14.20 -9.48 -5.72
CA LYS A 231 -15.18 -9.73 -6.81
C LYS A 231 -15.38 -8.56 -7.77
N GLU A 232 -15.13 -7.32 -7.35
CA GLU A 232 -15.27 -6.14 -8.21
C GLU A 232 -14.11 -5.98 -9.20
N PHE A 233 -12.99 -6.70 -8.99
CA PHE A 233 -11.76 -6.54 -9.75
C PHE A 233 -11.50 -7.70 -10.71
N TYR A 234 -11.71 -8.93 -10.29
CA TYR A 234 -11.40 -10.09 -11.13
C TYR A 234 -12.44 -10.36 -12.21
N ILE A 235 -11.98 -10.69 -13.42
CA ILE A 235 -12.83 -11.22 -14.49
C ILE A 235 -13.33 -12.60 -14.02
N ARG A 236 -14.63 -12.85 -14.17
CA ARG A 236 -15.25 -14.13 -13.80
C ARG A 236 -14.74 -15.29 -14.64
#